data_AF-A0AAU9L906-F1
#
_entry.id   AF-A0AAU9L906-F1
#
_cell.length_a   1.000
_cell.length_b   1.000
_cell.length_c   1.000
_cell.angle_alpha   90.00
_cell.angle_beta   90.00
_cell.angle_gamma   90.00
#
_symmetry.space_group_name_H-M   'P 1'
#
loop_
_entity.id
_entity.type
_entity.pdbx_description
1 polymer ?
#
loop_
_entity_poly.entity_id
_entity_poly.type
_entity_poly.pdbx_seq_one_letter_code
_entity_poly.pdbx_strand_id
1 'polypeptide(L)'
;MSLWHSMFIGAIVNQAVVHRSNYRLRNKYGYNFVYHERMAIGGFWMQLVASFGLIVVSIMLFFSWTRALIKRLVRSPGQGPSEESMLQGYFVAEAAGYSEDGKLAIKANVLGSGDPGYSLTSRLVSECAFCLANDEFGESTRLEGGFYTPASAFGHKLANRIQTKKLITIELKDTA
;
A
#
# COMPACT_ATOMS: atom_id res chain seq x y z
N MET A 1 4.90 -20.74 9.88
CA MET A 1 6.28 -20.25 10.09
C MET A 1 6.19 -18.80 10.53
N SER A 2 6.82 -18.41 11.63
CA SER A 2 6.92 -17.01 12.02
C SER A 2 7.77 -16.25 11.00
N LEU A 3 7.16 -15.35 10.23
CA LEU A 3 7.87 -14.45 9.32
C LEU A 3 8.49 -13.31 10.12
N TRP A 4 9.71 -12.94 9.78
CA TRP A 4 10.34 -11.73 10.31
C TRP A 4 9.92 -10.52 9.49
N HIS A 5 10.03 -9.32 10.05
CA HIS A 5 9.64 -8.10 9.36
C HIS A 5 10.85 -7.20 9.13
N SER A 6 11.03 -6.74 7.90
CA SER A 6 12.04 -5.74 7.53
C SER A 6 11.39 -4.38 7.29
N MET A 7 12.22 -3.35 7.17
CA MET A 7 11.78 -2.03 6.73
C MET A 7 11.15 -2.09 5.34
N PHE A 8 10.06 -1.35 5.15
CA PHE A 8 9.45 -1.13 3.84
C PHE A 8 9.69 0.32 3.41
N ILE A 9 10.36 0.53 2.29
CA ILE A 9 10.73 1.88 1.80
C ILE A 9 9.48 2.74 1.57
N GLY A 10 8.40 2.13 1.06
CA GLY A 10 7.14 2.83 0.79
C GLY A 10 6.40 3.30 2.05
N ALA A 11 6.75 2.78 3.23
CA ALA A 11 6.04 3.07 4.48
C ALA A 11 6.00 4.57 4.80
N ILE A 12 7.09 5.30 4.55
CA ILE A 12 7.18 6.73 4.85
C ILE A 12 6.19 7.54 3.99
N VAL A 13 6.06 7.16 2.71
CA VAL A 13 5.14 7.81 1.78
C VAL A 13 3.69 7.43 2.12
N ASN A 14 3.43 6.14 2.35
CA ASN A 14 2.11 5.62 2.66
C ASN A 14 1.58 6.19 3.98
N GLN A 15 2.42 6.32 5.00
CA GLN A 15 2.06 6.90 6.29
C GLN A 15 1.47 8.30 6.13
N ALA A 16 2.11 9.17 5.33
CA ALA A 16 1.59 10.52 5.07
C ALA A 16 0.20 10.48 4.39
N VAL A 17 -0.01 9.56 3.45
CA VAL A 17 -1.28 9.38 2.75
C VAL A 17 -2.38 8.86 3.70
N VAL A 18 -2.06 7.92 4.58
CA VAL A 18 -3.00 7.38 5.57
C VAL A 18 -3.41 8.45 6.57
N HIS A 19 -2.46 9.21 7.13
CA HIS A 19 -2.79 10.32 8.05
C HIS A 19 -3.58 11.43 7.35
N ARG A 20 -3.28 11.75 6.08
CA ARG A 20 -4.09 12.68 5.28
C ARG A 20 -5.53 12.18 5.12
N SER A 21 -5.70 10.88 4.92
CA SER A 21 -7.04 10.25 4.85
C SER A 21 -7.78 10.41 6.18
N ASN A 22 -7.12 10.13 7.31
CA ASN A 22 -7.70 10.29 8.65
C ASN A 22 -8.16 11.74 8.90
N TYR A 23 -7.28 12.71 8.60
CA TYR A 23 -7.60 14.13 8.74
C TYR A 23 -8.82 14.53 7.91
N ARG A 24 -8.88 14.13 6.63
CA ARG A 24 -10.03 14.41 5.76
C ARG A 24 -11.32 13.74 6.21
N LEU A 25 -11.20 12.58 6.87
CA LEU A 25 -12.32 11.85 7.47
C LEU A 25 -12.62 12.31 8.91
N ARG A 26 -12.19 13.52 9.31
CA ARG A 26 -12.46 14.11 10.63
C ARG A 26 -11.96 13.23 11.78
N ASN A 27 -10.76 12.67 11.63
CA ASN A 27 -10.09 11.82 12.62
C ASN A 27 -10.85 10.52 12.96
N LYS A 28 -11.53 9.92 11.97
CA LYS A 28 -12.29 8.68 12.13
C LYS A 28 -11.47 7.49 12.65
N TYR A 29 -10.15 7.48 12.43
CA TYR A 29 -9.25 6.43 12.92
C TYR A 29 -8.75 6.71 14.36
N GLY A 30 -9.15 7.83 14.97
CA GLY A 30 -8.70 8.31 16.27
C GLY A 30 -7.67 9.43 16.17
N TYR A 31 -7.60 10.26 17.23
CA TYR A 31 -6.62 11.35 17.33
C TYR A 31 -5.21 10.85 17.63
N ASN A 32 -5.10 9.75 18.37
CA ASN A 32 -3.83 9.08 18.70
C ASN A 32 -3.52 7.93 17.74
N PHE A 33 -4.08 7.96 16.52
CA PHE A 33 -3.90 6.91 15.54
C PHE A 33 -2.43 6.77 15.12
N VAL A 34 -1.90 5.55 15.19
CA VAL A 34 -0.54 5.21 14.76
C VAL A 34 -0.61 4.25 13.58
N TYR A 35 0.20 4.52 12.55
CA TYR A 35 0.32 3.67 11.37
C TYR A 35 1.75 3.19 11.20
N HIS A 36 1.91 1.87 11.03
CA HIS A 36 3.18 1.24 10.72
C HIS A 36 3.01 0.25 9.58
N GLU A 37 3.96 0.25 8.67
CA GLU A 37 4.01 -0.68 7.54
C GLU A 37 5.40 -1.33 7.50
N ARG A 38 5.41 -2.65 7.33
CA ARG A 38 6.64 -3.45 7.28
C ARG A 38 6.51 -4.50 6.21
N MET A 39 7.65 -4.90 5.64
CA MET A 39 7.70 -5.98 4.68
C MET A 39 7.89 -7.29 5.44
N ALA A 40 6.98 -8.23 5.28
CA ALA A 40 7.19 -9.60 5.73
C ALA A 40 8.30 -10.24 4.89
N ILE A 41 9.32 -10.76 5.56
CA ILE A 41 10.45 -11.46 4.96
C ILE A 41 10.66 -12.77 5.72
N GLY A 42 11.38 -13.72 5.14
CA GLY A 42 11.53 -15.07 5.69
C GLY A 42 12.19 -15.14 7.09
N GLY A 43 13.37 -15.77 7.17
CA GLY A 43 14.06 -15.95 8.44
C GLY A 43 14.75 -14.68 8.96
N PHE A 44 15.16 -14.71 10.23
CA PHE A 44 15.92 -13.66 10.90
C PHE A 44 17.15 -13.19 10.10
N TRP A 45 17.94 -14.14 9.58
CA TRP A 45 19.12 -13.82 8.76
C TRP A 45 18.77 -13.06 7.48
N MET A 46 17.65 -13.40 6.84
CA MET A 46 17.19 -12.71 5.64
C MET A 46 16.75 -11.28 5.97
N GLN A 47 16.11 -11.08 7.12
CA GLN A 47 15.76 -9.74 7.62
C GLN A 47 17.00 -8.87 7.87
N LEU A 48 18.04 -9.42 8.50
CA LEU A 48 19.30 -8.69 8.72
C LEU A 48 19.96 -8.27 7.40
N VAL A 49 20.11 -9.21 6.47
CA VAL A 49 20.71 -8.95 5.16
C VAL A 49 19.91 -7.91 4.38
N ALA A 50 18.58 -8.03 4.34
CA ALA A 50 17.73 -7.07 3.64
C ALA A 50 17.79 -5.66 4.27
N SER A 51 17.76 -5.58 5.60
CA SER A 51 17.80 -4.30 6.32
C SER A 51 19.15 -3.59 6.11
N PHE A 52 20.25 -4.33 6.26
CA PHE A 52 21.59 -3.78 6.06
C PHE A 52 21.84 -3.43 4.58
N GLY A 53 21.42 -4.29 3.66
CA GLY A 53 21.51 -4.05 2.23
C GLY A 53 20.78 -2.78 1.81
N LEU A 54 19.60 -2.50 2.37
CA LEU A 54 18.86 -1.27 2.11
C LEU A 54 19.61 -0.03 2.58
N ILE A 55 20.23 -0.07 3.76
CA ILE A 55 21.05 1.03 4.28
C ILE A 55 22.25 1.28 3.36
N VAL A 56 22.96 0.22 2.98
CA VAL A 56 24.12 0.31 2.07
C VAL A 56 23.72 0.89 0.72
N VAL A 57 22.64 0.39 0.09
CA VAL A 57 22.14 0.92 -1.18
C VAL A 57 21.75 2.39 -1.05
N SER A 58 21.11 2.78 0.05
CA SER A 58 20.72 4.17 0.31
C SER A 58 21.95 5.08 0.39
N ILE A 59 23.02 4.65 1.09
CA ILE A 59 24.30 5.38 1.15
C ILE A 59 24.96 5.44 -0.23
N MET A 60 24.95 4.34 -0.97
CA MET A 60 25.51 4.29 -2.33
C MET A 60 24.81 5.27 -3.29
N LEU A 61 23.53 5.58 -3.11
CA LEU A 61 22.84 6.54 -3.98
C LEU A 61 23.35 7.99 -3.84
N PHE A 62 24.05 8.33 -2.76
CA PHE A 62 24.67 9.65 -2.58
C PHE A 62 25.92 9.85 -3.46
N PHE A 63 26.60 8.77 -3.86
CA PHE A 63 27.79 8.86 -4.70
C PHE A 63 27.43 8.69 -6.18
N SER A 64 27.98 9.56 -7.03
CA SER A 64 27.62 9.62 -8.45
C SER A 64 27.97 8.34 -9.22
N TRP A 65 29.12 7.74 -8.93
CA TRP A 65 29.64 6.56 -9.62
C TRP A 65 28.86 5.28 -9.29
N THR A 66 28.55 5.04 -8.02
CA THR A 66 27.69 3.92 -7.56
C THR A 66 26.27 4.07 -8.06
N ARG A 67 25.71 5.29 -8.05
CA ARG A 67 24.39 5.56 -8.62
C ARG A 67 24.36 5.25 -10.12
N ALA A 68 25.41 5.57 -10.85
CA ALA A 68 25.53 5.24 -12.28
C ALA A 68 25.59 3.72 -12.51
N LEU A 69 26.25 2.97 -11.62
CA LEU A 69 26.27 1.50 -11.67
C LEU A 69 24.89 0.90 -11.36
N ILE A 70 24.23 1.35 -10.29
CA ILE A 70 22.88 0.90 -9.92
C ILE A 70 21.90 1.17 -11.08
N LYS A 71 21.99 2.34 -11.72
CA LYS A 71 21.18 2.68 -12.91
C LYS A 71 21.30 1.68 -14.06
N ARG A 72 22.44 1.00 -14.21
CA ARG A 72 22.64 -0.03 -15.24
C ARG A 72 21.99 -1.37 -14.89
N LEU A 73 21.74 -1.63 -13.61
CA LEU A 73 21.15 -2.87 -13.11
C LEU A 73 19.61 -2.81 -13.04
N VAL A 74 19.06 -1.62 -12.82
CA VAL A 74 17.61 -1.41 -12.80
C VAL A 74 17.05 -1.23 -14.21
N ARG A 75 15.78 -1.61 -14.41
CA ARG A 75 15.10 -1.39 -15.69
C ARG A 75 15.05 0.10 -16.00
N SER A 76 15.30 0.44 -17.26
CA SER A 76 15.19 1.81 -17.73
C SER A 76 13.73 2.29 -17.65
N PRO A 77 13.49 3.60 -17.44
CA PRO A 77 12.14 4.16 -17.53
C PRO A 77 11.48 3.77 -18.86
N GLY A 78 10.21 3.32 -18.79
CA GLY A 78 9.45 2.86 -19.96
C GLY A 78 9.62 1.38 -20.32
N GLN A 79 10.61 0.67 -19.77
CA GLN A 79 10.78 -0.78 -19.94
C GLN A 79 10.09 -1.55 -18.82
N GLY A 80 8.78 -1.34 -18.59
CA GLY A 80 8.04 -2.04 -17.55
C GLY A 80 8.20 -3.58 -17.58
N PRO A 81 7.73 -4.30 -16.56
CA PRO A 81 7.67 -5.77 -16.60
C PRO A 81 6.99 -6.29 -17.87
N SER A 82 7.33 -7.52 -18.28
CA SER A 82 6.61 -8.17 -19.37
C SER A 82 5.14 -8.34 -19.02
N GLU A 83 4.28 -8.41 -20.04
CA GLU A 83 2.84 -8.63 -19.84
C GLU A 83 2.56 -9.90 -19.02
N GLU A 84 3.28 -10.98 -19.29
CA GLU A 84 3.17 -12.21 -18.52
C GLU A 84 3.50 -12.00 -17.03
N SER A 85 4.62 -11.30 -16.72
CA SER A 85 4.97 -10.97 -15.33
C SER A 85 3.89 -10.11 -14.66
N MET A 86 3.29 -9.18 -15.43
CA MET A 86 2.21 -8.33 -14.93
C MET A 86 0.91 -9.08 -14.65
N LEU A 87 0.60 -10.11 -15.44
CA LEU A 87 -0.61 -10.92 -15.30
C LEU A 87 -0.47 -11.98 -14.21
N GLN A 88 0.72 -12.58 -14.06
CA GLN A 88 0.99 -13.61 -13.05
C GLN A 88 1.39 -13.03 -11.68
N GLY A 89 1.67 -11.72 -11.62
CA GLY A 89 1.98 -11.03 -10.37
C GLY A 89 0.83 -11.05 -9.36
N TYR A 90 1.16 -10.84 -8.10
CA TYR A 90 0.20 -10.67 -7.01
C TYR A 90 0.87 -9.94 -5.84
N PHE A 91 0.08 -9.47 -4.88
CA PHE A 91 0.60 -9.05 -3.58
C PHE A 91 -0.28 -9.57 -2.45
N VAL A 92 0.34 -9.78 -1.28
CA VAL A 92 -0.33 -10.16 -0.05
C VAL A 92 0.06 -9.15 1.03
N ALA A 93 -0.93 -8.65 1.74
CA ALA A 93 -0.73 -7.84 2.93
C ALA A 93 -1.60 -8.34 4.08
N GLU A 94 -1.07 -8.32 5.29
CA GLU A 94 -1.84 -8.52 6.52
C GLU A 94 -1.89 -7.17 7.25
N ALA A 95 -3.09 -6.74 7.62
CA ALA A 95 -3.30 -5.59 8.47
C ALA A 95 -3.78 -6.04 9.85
N ALA A 96 -3.28 -5.38 10.90
CA ALA A 96 -3.69 -5.60 12.27
C ALA A 96 -4.08 -4.26 12.88
N GLY A 97 -5.32 -4.17 13.38
CA GLY A 97 -5.84 -3.02 14.10
C GLY A 97 -5.84 -3.27 15.60
N TYR A 98 -5.35 -2.31 16.35
CA TYR A 98 -5.28 -2.37 17.81
C TYR A 98 -6.18 -1.29 18.41
N SER A 99 -6.87 -1.64 19.51
CA SER A 99 -7.63 -0.68 20.32
C SER A 99 -6.69 0.23 21.13
N GLU A 100 -7.25 1.29 21.72
CA GLU A 100 -6.48 2.25 22.51
C GLU A 100 -5.76 1.64 23.72
N ASP A 101 -6.30 0.54 24.27
CA ASP A 101 -5.67 -0.24 25.35
C ASP A 101 -4.61 -1.24 24.84
N GLY A 102 -4.27 -1.21 23.54
CA GLY A 102 -3.23 -2.01 22.92
C GLY A 102 -3.63 -3.44 22.59
N LYS A 103 -4.90 -3.82 22.76
CA LYS A 103 -5.39 -5.15 22.40
C LYS A 103 -5.61 -5.25 20.90
N LEU A 104 -5.31 -6.42 20.33
CA LEU A 104 -5.61 -6.70 18.94
C LEU A 104 -7.14 -6.77 18.78
N ALA A 105 -7.71 -5.85 18.01
CA ALA A 105 -9.15 -5.77 17.80
C ALA A 105 -9.55 -6.46 16.50
N ILE A 106 -8.80 -6.26 15.42
CA ILE A 106 -9.15 -6.77 14.10
C ILE A 106 -7.91 -7.17 13.30
N LYS A 107 -8.06 -8.19 12.47
CA LYS A 107 -7.11 -8.53 11.41
C LYS A 107 -7.77 -8.51 10.04
N ALA A 108 -7.00 -8.17 9.02
CA ALA A 108 -7.43 -8.26 7.63
C ALA A 108 -6.34 -8.90 6.78
N ASN A 109 -6.71 -9.89 5.97
CA ASN A 109 -5.87 -10.37 4.89
C ASN A 109 -6.29 -9.68 3.59
N VAL A 110 -5.32 -9.14 2.86
CA VAL A 110 -5.52 -8.43 1.62
C VAL A 110 -4.72 -9.14 0.52
N LEU A 111 -5.42 -9.60 -0.51
CA LEU A 111 -4.83 -10.24 -1.68
C LEU A 111 -5.12 -9.40 -2.92
N GLY A 112 -4.09 -8.97 -3.63
CA GLY A 112 -4.21 -8.30 -4.91
C GLY A 112 -3.82 -9.21 -6.07
N SER A 113 -4.59 -9.18 -7.15
CA SER A 113 -4.32 -9.92 -8.39
C SER A 113 -3.66 -9.00 -9.43
N GLY A 114 -2.56 -9.49 -10.02
CA GLY A 114 -1.71 -8.72 -10.93
C GLY A 114 -0.52 -8.09 -10.21
N ASP A 115 0.48 -7.70 -10.99
CA ASP A 115 1.64 -6.97 -10.49
C ASP A 115 1.23 -5.68 -9.75
N PRO A 116 1.63 -5.50 -8.48
CA PRO A 116 1.24 -4.35 -7.68
C PRO A 116 1.79 -3.03 -8.21
N GLY A 117 2.94 -3.05 -8.90
CA GLY A 117 3.62 -1.83 -9.37
C GLY A 117 3.05 -1.21 -10.64
N TYR A 118 2.43 -2.02 -11.51
CA TYR A 118 2.00 -1.59 -12.85
C TYR A 118 0.54 -1.94 -13.14
N SER A 119 0.23 -3.23 -13.35
CA SER A 119 -1.09 -3.63 -13.85
C SER A 119 -2.18 -3.39 -12.81
N LEU A 120 -1.93 -3.71 -11.54
CA LEU A 120 -2.89 -3.45 -10.48
C LEU A 120 -3.02 -1.96 -10.20
N THR A 121 -1.91 -1.23 -10.13
CA THR A 121 -1.93 0.24 -9.91
C THR A 121 -2.75 0.95 -10.99
N SER A 122 -2.53 0.64 -12.28
CA SER A 122 -3.29 1.26 -13.37
C SER A 122 -4.79 0.97 -13.26
N ARG A 123 -5.17 -0.28 -12.92
CA ARG A 123 -6.57 -0.65 -12.66
C ARG A 123 -7.18 0.11 -11.49
N LEU A 124 -6.47 0.23 -10.36
CA LEU A 124 -6.97 0.99 -9.19
C LEU A 124 -7.19 2.48 -9.51
N VAL A 125 -6.30 3.08 -10.30
CA VAL A 125 -6.47 4.46 -10.80
C VAL A 125 -7.69 4.55 -11.71
N SER A 126 -7.89 3.59 -12.62
CA SER A 126 -9.10 3.54 -13.45
C SER A 126 -10.37 3.39 -12.62
N GLU A 127 -10.37 2.58 -11.56
CA GLU A 127 -11.53 2.45 -10.67
C GLU A 127 -11.85 3.75 -9.92
N CYS A 128 -10.83 4.52 -9.52
CA CYS A 128 -11.03 5.86 -8.98
C CYS A 128 -11.67 6.81 -10.02
N ALA A 129 -11.21 6.74 -11.28
CA ALA A 129 -11.78 7.54 -12.37
C ALA A 129 -13.25 7.15 -12.65
N PHE A 130 -13.59 5.87 -12.57
CA PHE A 130 -14.98 5.43 -12.66
C PHE A 130 -15.82 5.94 -11.50
N CYS A 131 -15.31 5.89 -10.26
CA CYS A 131 -16.05 6.45 -9.13
C CYS A 131 -16.30 7.96 -9.30
N LEU A 132 -15.32 8.71 -9.82
CA LEU A 132 -15.49 10.13 -10.16
C LEU A 132 -16.57 10.36 -11.22
N ALA A 133 -16.52 9.59 -12.32
CA ALA A 133 -17.44 9.75 -13.44
C ALA A 133 -18.90 9.39 -13.11
N ASN A 134 -19.12 8.58 -12.07
CA ASN A 134 -20.44 8.13 -11.62
C ASN A 134 -20.89 8.78 -10.30
N ASP A 135 -20.21 9.83 -9.84
CA ASP A 135 -20.49 10.52 -8.57
C ASP A 135 -20.55 9.56 -7.35
N GLU A 136 -19.72 8.52 -7.36
CA GLU A 136 -19.63 7.51 -6.30
C GLU A 136 -18.76 7.98 -5.13
N PHE A 137 -19.20 9.03 -4.43
CA PHE A 137 -18.50 9.55 -3.25
C PHE A 137 -18.96 8.84 -1.98
N GLY A 138 -18.05 8.58 -1.04
CA GLY A 138 -18.27 7.69 0.12
C GLY A 138 -19.44 8.10 1.02
N GLU A 139 -19.13 8.78 2.13
CA GLU A 139 -20.15 9.29 3.08
C GLU A 139 -20.72 10.66 2.67
N SER A 140 -20.17 11.28 1.62
CA SER A 140 -20.64 12.56 1.10
C SER A 140 -21.47 12.37 -0.16
N THR A 141 -22.42 13.27 -0.40
CA THR A 141 -23.14 13.38 -1.69
C THR A 141 -22.32 14.11 -2.74
N ARG A 142 -21.29 14.87 -2.34
CA ARG A 142 -20.39 15.62 -3.24
C ARG A 142 -19.03 15.87 -2.60
N LEU A 143 -17.97 15.88 -3.41
CA LEU A 143 -16.68 16.39 -2.96
C LEU A 143 -16.63 17.91 -3.10
N GLU A 144 -16.18 18.56 -2.04
CA GLU A 144 -15.77 19.96 -2.12
C GLU A 144 -14.49 20.09 -2.96
N GLY A 145 -14.09 21.31 -3.29
CA GLY A 145 -12.84 21.54 -4.01
C GLY A 145 -11.60 21.06 -3.22
N GLY A 146 -10.56 20.67 -3.95
CA GLY A 146 -9.23 20.39 -3.39
C GLY A 146 -8.76 18.94 -3.58
N PHE A 147 -7.79 18.54 -2.75
CA PHE A 147 -7.08 17.27 -2.91
C PHE A 147 -7.53 16.23 -1.88
N TYR A 148 -7.94 15.06 -2.39
CA TYR A 148 -8.43 13.92 -1.62
C TYR A 148 -7.56 12.69 -1.83
N THR A 149 -7.57 11.80 -0.84
CA THR A 149 -7.10 10.42 -1.02
C THR A 149 -8.27 9.54 -1.47
N PRO A 150 -8.04 8.39 -2.12
CA PRO A 150 -9.11 7.48 -2.53
C PRO A 150 -10.02 7.07 -1.36
N ALA A 151 -9.42 6.80 -0.19
CA ALA A 151 -10.15 6.47 1.03
C ALA A 151 -11.10 7.60 1.47
N SER A 152 -10.62 8.86 1.44
CA SER A 152 -11.44 10.02 1.82
C SER A 152 -12.46 10.46 0.76
N ALA A 153 -12.22 10.16 -0.51
CA ALA A 153 -13.11 10.53 -1.61
C ALA A 153 -14.26 9.53 -1.79
N PHE A 154 -13.93 8.24 -1.85
CA PHE A 154 -14.85 7.19 -2.30
C PHE A 154 -15.20 6.21 -1.18
N GLY A 155 -14.33 6.06 -0.17
CA GLY A 155 -14.56 5.17 0.98
C GLY A 155 -14.95 3.75 0.56
N HIS A 156 -16.01 3.22 1.18
CA HIS A 156 -16.50 1.87 0.90
C HIS A 156 -17.03 1.67 -0.51
N LYS A 157 -17.43 2.72 -1.24
CA LYS A 157 -17.88 2.56 -2.64
C LYS A 157 -16.74 2.03 -3.51
N LEU A 158 -15.55 2.63 -3.42
CA LEU A 158 -14.36 2.12 -4.11
C LEU A 158 -13.95 0.74 -3.58
N ALA A 159 -13.94 0.55 -2.26
CA ALA A 159 -13.55 -0.74 -1.65
C ALA A 159 -14.46 -1.90 -2.09
N ASN A 160 -15.76 -1.67 -2.24
CA ASN A 160 -16.71 -2.65 -2.74
C ASN A 160 -16.50 -2.89 -4.24
N ARG A 161 -16.27 -1.81 -5.01
CA ARG A 161 -16.02 -1.90 -6.46
C ARG A 161 -14.81 -2.77 -6.80
N ILE A 162 -13.69 -2.58 -6.12
CA ILE A 162 -12.47 -3.36 -6.35
C ILE A 162 -12.61 -4.82 -5.89
N GLN A 163 -13.40 -5.10 -4.85
CA GLN A 163 -13.70 -6.44 -4.38
C GLN A 163 -14.64 -7.19 -5.33
N THR A 164 -15.72 -6.55 -5.79
CA THR A 164 -16.65 -7.14 -6.77
C THR A 164 -15.93 -7.53 -8.06
N LYS A 165 -14.95 -6.73 -8.49
CA LYS A 165 -14.11 -7.00 -9.66
C LYS A 165 -12.94 -7.96 -9.38
N LYS A 166 -12.78 -8.42 -8.14
CA LYS A 166 -11.70 -9.30 -7.69
C LYS A 166 -10.30 -8.74 -7.99
N LEU A 167 -10.16 -7.42 -8.01
CA LEU A 167 -8.86 -6.76 -8.15
C LEU A 167 -8.08 -6.87 -6.83
N ILE A 168 -8.80 -6.64 -5.73
CA ILE A 168 -8.32 -6.81 -4.37
C ILE A 168 -9.40 -7.55 -3.59
N THR A 169 -9.03 -8.63 -2.91
CA THR A 169 -9.87 -9.33 -1.95
C THR A 169 -9.46 -8.93 -0.54
N ILE A 170 -10.43 -8.58 0.31
CA ILE A 170 -10.21 -8.19 1.70
C ILE A 170 -10.99 -9.16 2.58
N GLU A 171 -10.28 -9.95 3.38
CA GLU A 171 -10.88 -10.89 4.33
C GLU A 171 -10.66 -10.37 5.74
N LEU A 172 -11.74 -9.93 6.39
CA LEU A 172 -11.71 -9.51 7.78
C LEU A 172 -11.81 -10.71 8.71
N LYS A 173 -10.99 -10.72 9.75
CA LYS A 173 -11.08 -11.64 10.88
C LYS A 173 -11.21 -10.80 12.13
N ASP A 174 -12.40 -10.84 12.71
CA ASP A 174 -12.61 -10.25 14.03
C ASP A 174 -11.86 -11.10 15.06
N THR A 175 -11.15 -10.42 15.95
CA THR A 175 -10.33 -11.06 16.98
C THR A 175 -10.74 -10.64 18.39
N ALA A 176 -11.84 -9.89 18.51
CA ALA A 176 -12.47 -9.51 19.77
C ALA A 176 -13.12 -10.69 20.51
#